data_AF-A0A8B2NVG4-F1
#
_entry.id   AF-A0A8B2NVG4-F1
#
_cell.length_a   1.000
_cell.length_b   1.000
_cell.length_c   1.000
_cell.angle_alpha   90.00
_cell.angle_beta   90.00
_cell.angle_gamma   90.00
#
_symmetry.space_group_name_H-M   'P 1'
#
loop_
_entity.id
_entity.type
_entity.pdbx_description
1 polymer ?
#
loop_
_entity_poly.entity_id
_entity_poly.type
_entity_poly.pdbx_seq_one_letter_code
_entity_poly.pdbx_strand_id
1 'polypeptide(L)'
;MNDGWWLILGLAAGTFGLRLGGYVLGTRLPTGGTWARSFAALPGTLIAALVTVTLLKGGPTEWAAAAVALAVAVTTRSLPLTMAAGIVVVWSLRTAFGGA
;
A
#
# COMPACT_ATOMS: atom_id res chain seq x y z
N MET A 1 17.28 21.88 16.07
CA MET A 1 15.93 22.48 15.85
C MET A 1 15.67 22.88 14.38
N ASN A 2 16.68 22.81 13.49
CA ASN A 2 16.54 23.14 12.06
C ASN A 2 16.59 21.90 11.14
N ASP A 3 16.87 20.73 11.70
CA ASP A 3 17.13 19.49 10.96
C ASP A 3 15.86 18.88 10.36
N GLY A 4 14.71 19.08 11.03
CA GLY A 4 13.41 18.60 10.57
C GLY A 4 12.94 19.28 9.28
N TRP A 5 13.29 20.55 9.07
CA TRP A 5 12.91 21.27 7.86
C TRP A 5 13.55 20.64 6.63
N TRP A 6 14.85 20.33 6.68
CA TRP A 6 15.59 19.62 5.63
C TRP A 6 15.02 18.22 5.32
N LEU A 7 14.48 17.52 6.32
CA LEU A 7 13.80 16.25 6.11
C LEU A 7 12.44 16.41 5.41
N ILE A 8 11.60 17.35 5.87
CA ILE A 8 10.27 17.62 5.30
C ILE A 8 10.44 18.06 3.83
N LEU A 9 11.25 19.08 3.68
CA LEU A 9 12.19 19.29 2.61
C LEU A 9 12.36 18.20 1.54
N GLY A 10 13.28 17.28 1.83
CA GLY A 10 13.68 16.19 0.95
C GLY A 10 12.55 15.20 0.70
N LEU A 11 11.71 14.91 1.69
CA LEU A 11 10.54 14.04 1.53
C LEU A 11 9.52 14.65 0.56
N ALA A 12 9.28 15.95 0.65
CA ALA A 12 8.40 16.66 -0.27
C ALA A 12 8.97 16.62 -1.68
N ALA A 13 10.24 17.00 -1.87
CA ALA A 13 10.90 16.95 -3.17
C ALA A 13 10.89 15.55 -3.79
N GLY A 14 11.19 14.51 -3.00
CA GLY A 14 11.14 13.11 -3.44
C GLY A 14 9.72 12.66 -3.82
N THR A 15 8.73 12.99 -3.00
CA THR A 15 7.31 12.62 -3.25
C THR A 15 6.79 13.28 -4.52
N PHE A 16 7.02 14.58 -4.68
CA PHE A 16 6.62 15.29 -5.88
C PHE A 16 7.42 14.84 -7.10
N GLY A 17 8.72 14.59 -6.95
CA GLY A 17 9.57 14.05 -8.01
C GLY A 17 9.10 12.69 -8.51
N LEU A 18 8.73 11.76 -7.62
CA LEU A 18 8.16 10.46 -7.98
C LEU A 18 6.82 10.60 -8.71
N ARG A 19 5.94 11.50 -8.26
CA ARG A 19 4.67 11.77 -8.95
C ARG A 19 4.89 12.36 -10.34
N LEU A 20 5.77 13.36 -10.45
CA LEU A 20 6.07 14.03 -11.72
C LEU A 20 6.76 13.07 -12.69
N GLY A 21 7.73 12.31 -12.20
CA GLY A 21 8.42 11.26 -12.96
C GLY A 21 7.46 10.17 -13.42
N GLY A 22 6.56 9.71 -12.54
CA GLY A 22 5.52 8.75 -12.89
C GLY A 22 4.54 9.27 -13.95
N TYR A 23 4.15 10.55 -13.88
CA TYR A 23 3.32 11.18 -14.91
C TYR A 23 4.04 11.26 -16.27
N VAL A 24 5.31 11.69 -16.28
CA VAL A 24 6.13 11.79 -17.49
C VAL A 24 6.40 10.40 -18.09
N LEU A 25 6.81 9.42 -17.29
CA LEU A 25 6.96 8.04 -17.76
C LEU A 25 5.62 7.48 -18.24
N GLY A 26 4.51 7.79 -17.56
CA GLY A 26 3.14 7.43 -17.92
C GLY A 26 2.82 7.74 -19.37
N THR A 27 3.21 8.93 -19.85
CA THR A 27 2.99 9.34 -21.24
C THR A 27 3.91 8.67 -22.25
N ARG A 28 5.02 8.07 -21.81
CA ARG A 28 5.99 7.35 -22.66
C ARG A 28 5.86 5.82 -22.58
N LEU A 29 5.02 5.32 -21.69
CA LEU A 29 4.75 3.89 -21.55
C LEU A 29 3.98 3.40 -22.79
N PRO A 30 4.39 2.26 -23.39
CA PRO A 30 3.69 1.71 -24.55
C PRO A 30 2.25 1.38 -24.16
N THR A 31 1.30 2.02 -24.84
CA THR A 31 -0.14 1.90 -24.57
C THR A 31 -0.76 0.65 -25.20
N GLY A 32 -0.01 -0.10 -26.01
CA GLY A 32 -0.46 -1.33 -26.69
C GLY A 32 0.57 -2.46 -26.62
N GLY A 33 0.09 -3.68 -26.81
CA GLY A 33 0.91 -4.90 -26.85
C GLY A 33 1.07 -5.62 -25.51
N THR A 34 1.85 -6.71 -25.52
CA THR A 34 2.11 -7.57 -24.36
C THR A 34 2.77 -6.84 -23.19
N TRP A 35 3.60 -5.83 -23.46
CA TRP A 35 4.26 -5.02 -22.43
C TRP A 35 3.26 -4.16 -21.63
N ALA A 36 2.27 -3.56 -22.28
CA ALA A 36 1.23 -2.76 -21.62
C ALA A 36 0.45 -3.59 -20.58
N ARG A 37 0.15 -4.85 -20.91
CA ARG A 37 -0.51 -5.79 -19.99
C ARG A 37 0.34 -6.11 -18.77
N SER A 38 1.66 -6.28 -18.95
CA SER A 38 2.59 -6.49 -17.85
C SER A 38 2.64 -5.27 -16.92
N PHE A 39 2.74 -4.06 -17.47
CA PHE A 39 2.72 -2.82 -16.68
C PHE A 39 1.40 -2.61 -15.93
N ALA A 40 0.27 -3.00 -16.52
CA ALA A 40 -1.04 -2.96 -15.86
C ALA A 40 -1.15 -3.98 -14.71
N ALA A 41 -0.40 -5.09 -14.76
CA ALA A 41 -0.38 -6.11 -13.71
C ALA A 41 0.58 -5.78 -12.55
N LEU A 42 1.63 -4.98 -12.78
CA LEU A 42 2.63 -4.62 -11.77
C LEU A 42 2.06 -4.07 -10.45
N PRO A 43 1.05 -3.17 -10.43
CA PRO A 43 0.54 -2.62 -9.18
C PRO A 43 -0.04 -3.72 -8.28
N GLY A 44 -0.80 -4.64 -8.87
CA GLY A 44 -1.39 -5.76 -8.16
C GLY A 44 -0.34 -6.76 -7.65
N THR A 45 0.66 -7.08 -8.48
CA THR A 45 1.72 -8.02 -8.07
C THR A 45 2.62 -7.42 -6.99
N LEU A 46 2.93 -6.12 -7.04
CA LEU A 46 3.67 -5.41 -6.00
C LEU A 46 2.92 -5.45 -4.67
N ILE A 47 1.62 -5.16 -4.66
CA ILE A 47 0.80 -5.26 -3.45
C ILE A 47 0.81 -6.69 -2.91
N ALA A 48 0.62 -7.70 -3.76
CA ALA A 48 0.64 -9.10 -3.34
C ALA A 48 1.99 -9.51 -2.73
N ALA A 49 3.11 -9.12 -3.35
CA ALA A 49 4.45 -9.38 -2.83
C ALA A 49 4.67 -8.70 -1.47
N LEU A 50 4.26 -7.44 -1.35
CA LEU A 50 4.44 -6.64 -0.14
C LEU A 50 3.61 -7.20 1.02
N VAL A 51 2.34 -7.53 0.78
CA VAL A 51 1.46 -8.20 1.75
C VAL A 51 2.04 -9.55 2.16
N THR A 52 2.53 -10.34 1.21
CA THR A 52 3.14 -11.65 1.49
C THR A 52 4.34 -11.51 2.44
N VAL A 53 5.23 -10.56 2.17
CA VAL A 53 6.41 -10.32 3.04
C VAL A 53 5.98 -9.79 4.41
N THR A 54 5.01 -8.88 4.48
CA THR A 54 4.47 -8.36 5.74
C THR A 54 3.86 -9.48 6.58
N LEU A 55 3.12 -10.41 5.95
CA LEU A 55 2.54 -11.58 6.62
C LEU A 55 3.59 -12.58 7.08
N LEU A 56 4.66 -12.79 6.30
CA LEU A 56 5.77 -13.66 6.69
C LEU A 56 6.54 -13.12 7.90
N LYS A 57 6.69 -11.79 7.99
CA LYS A 57 7.35 -11.14 9.13
C LYS A 57 6.43 -10.96 10.32
N GLY A 58 5.12 -11.02 10.10
CA GLY A 58 4.10 -10.89 11.13
C GLY A 58 3.80 -12.18 11.88
N GLY A 59 3.21 -12.05 13.07
CA GLY A 59 2.68 -13.12 13.89
C GLY A 59 1.22 -13.49 13.57
N PRO A 60 0.63 -14.41 14.34
CA PRO A 60 -0.72 -14.96 14.10
C PRO A 60 -1.83 -13.90 14.07
N THR A 61 -1.66 -12.81 14.81
CA THR A 61 -2.58 -11.66 14.86
C THR A 61 -2.61 -10.87 13.56
N GLU A 62 -1.48 -10.73 12.87
CA GLU A 62 -1.41 -10.04 11.56
C GLU A 62 -2.07 -10.86 10.46
N TRP A 63 -2.02 -12.19 10.54
CA TRP A 63 -2.75 -13.09 9.65
C TRP A 63 -4.27 -12.95 9.81
N ALA A 64 -4.76 -12.88 11.07
CA ALA A 64 -6.18 -12.64 11.34
C ALA A 64 -6.65 -11.28 10.80
N ALA A 65 -5.86 -10.22 11.02
CA ALA A 65 -6.17 -8.88 10.49
C ALA A 65 -6.21 -8.86 8.96
N ALA A 66 -5.25 -9.50 8.30
CA ALA A 66 -5.18 -9.58 6.85
C ALA A 66 -6.36 -10.37 6.26
N ALA A 67 -6.78 -11.45 6.89
CA ALA A 67 -7.94 -12.24 6.45
C ALA A 67 -9.23 -11.41 6.49
N VAL A 68 -9.45 -10.63 7.54
CA VAL A 68 -10.61 -9.73 7.64
C VAL A 68 -10.50 -8.60 6.62
N ALA A 69 -9.33 -7.98 6.46
CA ALA A 69 -9.11 -6.95 5.44
C ALA A 69 -9.38 -7.48 4.02
N LEU A 70 -8.97 -8.72 3.72
CA LEU A 70 -9.27 -9.40 2.47
C LEU A 70 -10.77 -9.63 2.28
N ALA A 71 -11.47 -10.09 3.32
CA ALA A 71 -12.92 -10.32 3.27
C ALA A 71 -13.69 -9.01 2.95
N VAL A 72 -13.28 -7.89 3.56
CA VAL A 72 -13.87 -6.59 3.27
C VAL A 72 -13.49 -6.11 1.86
N ALA A 73 -12.26 -6.35 1.43
CA ALA A 73 -11.78 -6.05 0.08
C ALA A 73 -12.63 -6.71 -1.01
N VAL A 74 -12.91 -8.00 -0.85
CA VAL A 74 -13.72 -8.78 -1.80
C VAL A 74 -15.18 -8.31 -1.80
N THR A 75 -15.73 -8.00 -0.63
CA THR A 75 -17.15 -7.64 -0.49
C THR A 75 -17.47 -6.25 -1.03
N THR A 76 -16.62 -5.25 -0.71
CA THR A 76 -17.01 -3.85 -0.91
C THR A 76 -16.66 -3.32 -2.30
N ARG A 77 -15.70 -3.94 -3.01
CA ARG A 77 -15.10 -3.46 -4.28
C ARG A 77 -14.72 -1.96 -4.29
N SER A 78 -14.67 -1.28 -3.15
CA SER A 78 -14.39 0.15 -3.03
C SER A 78 -13.19 0.40 -2.14
N LEU A 79 -12.12 0.91 -2.76
CA LEU A 79 -10.82 1.18 -2.13
C LEU A 79 -10.89 2.03 -0.84
N PRO A 80 -11.78 3.03 -0.70
CA PRO A 80 -11.84 3.83 0.52
C PRO A 80 -12.39 3.06 1.72
N LEU A 81 -13.45 2.26 1.51
CA LEU A 81 -14.07 1.48 2.59
C LEU A 81 -13.18 0.33 3.04
N THR A 82 -12.40 -0.26 2.13
CA THR A 82 -11.46 -1.34 2.45
C THR A 82 -10.27 -0.83 3.24
N MET A 83 -9.77 0.38 2.93
CA MET A 83 -8.77 1.07 3.73
C MET A 83 -9.29 1.39 5.13
N ALA A 84 -10.49 1.97 5.25
CA ALA A 84 -11.08 2.29 6.55
C ALA A 84 -11.30 1.05 7.42
N ALA A 85 -11.88 -0.01 6.86
CA ALA A 85 -12.11 -1.25 7.59
C ALA A 85 -10.80 -1.94 8.00
N GLY A 86 -9.80 -1.96 7.12
CA GLY A 86 -8.48 -2.50 7.45
C GLY A 86 -7.82 -1.78 8.62
N ILE A 87 -7.90 -0.44 8.65
CA ILE A 87 -7.38 0.38 9.77
C ILE A 87 -8.13 0.05 11.07
N VAL A 88 -9.45 0.02 11.04
CA VAL A 88 -10.28 -0.27 12.23
C VAL A 88 -10.00 -1.66 12.79
N VAL A 89 -9.83 -2.66 11.92
CA VAL A 89 -9.54 -4.04 12.31
C VAL A 89 -8.13 -4.18 12.89
N VAL A 90 -7.11 -3.60 12.24
CA VAL A 90 -5.74 -3.62 12.77
C VAL A 90 -5.67 -2.88 14.11
N TRP A 91 -6.34 -1.74 14.22
CA TRP A 91 -6.38 -0.96 15.45
C TRP A 91 -7.05 -1.73 16.61
N SER A 92 -8.20 -2.37 16.34
CA SER A 92 -8.90 -3.18 17.34
C SER A 92 -8.13 -4.44 17.73
N LEU A 93 -7.50 -5.15 16.78
CA LEU A 93 -6.65 -6.30 17.07
C LEU A 93 -5.38 -5.90 17.83
N ARG A 94 -4.75 -4.78 17.47
CA ARG A 94 -3.55 -4.27 18.16
C ARG A 94 -3.87 -3.78 19.58
N THR A 95 -5.02 -3.17 19.80
CA THR A 95 -5.45 -2.76 21.15
C THR A 95 -5.90 -3.96 22.01
N ALA A 96 -6.48 -4.99 21.40
CA ALA A 96 -6.90 -6.21 22.10
C ALA A 96 -5.72 -7.16 22.43
N PHE A 97 -4.69 -7.23 21.58
CA PHE A 97 -3.55 -8.16 21.75
C PHE A 97 -2.22 -7.48 22.10
N GLY A 98 -2.10 -6.16 21.95
CA GLY A 98 -0.90 -5.36 22.23
C GLY A 98 -1.03 -4.46 23.47
N GLY A 99 -1.98 -4.76 24.37
CA GLY A 99 -2.07 -4.13 25.69
C GLY A 99 -1.03 -4.69 26.66
N ALA A 100 0.25 -4.35 26.45
CA ALA A 100 1.33 -4.27 27.44
C ALA A 100 2.50 -3.48 26.85
#